data_AF-A0A5C4U746-F1
#
_entry.id   AF-A0A5C4U746-F1
#
_cell.length_a   1.000
_cell.length_b   1.000
_cell.length_c   1.000
_cell.angle_alpha   90.00
_cell.angle_beta   90.00
_cell.angle_gamma   90.00
#
_symmetry.space_group_name_H-M   'P 1'
#
loop_
_entity.id
_entity.type
_entity.pdbx_description
1 polymer ?
#
loop_
_entity_poly.entity_id
_entity_poly.type
_entity_poly.pdbx_seq_one_letter_code
_entity_poly.pdbx_strand_id
1 'polypeptide(L)'
;MAGSNSLLCLRLPCSSSSSLGPGERAWTGCSPVIEHERIQAALSARLDGESSGIPDDIVDAHVANCPECQDYKARVVSLSDKLSFIEPQSTGMAPPQNFSDTILAGVESEWRRRTSPRLAWLAGGRITVAVLAVAYLGWALVLLAGADDIARAQDWVDPQLFRLSVEAAGLRFALAVGLALCAWKPSLIPGFVVVPATLTAFLVGFTVRDIVLGEISMADLLSLAAILVTVLILVGTWVAHAGVQLRQAWRSLSANPS
;
A
#
# COMPACT_ATOMS: atom_id res chain seq x y z
N MET A 1 -13.62 1.75 -67.34
CA MET A 1 -13.04 3.01 -66.85
C MET A 1 -11.86 2.61 -65.96
N ALA A 2 -10.65 2.35 -66.45
CA ALA A 2 -9.67 3.31 -67.01
C ALA A 2 -9.51 4.53 -66.09
N GLY A 3 -8.35 4.87 -65.51
CA GLY A 3 -7.01 4.29 -65.65
C GLY A 3 -6.02 4.94 -64.67
N SER A 4 -4.82 4.36 -64.69
CA SER A 4 -3.54 4.79 -64.13
C SER A 4 -3.24 6.29 -64.19
N ASN A 5 -2.59 6.83 -63.14
CA ASN A 5 -1.48 7.77 -63.32
C ASN A 5 -0.56 7.81 -62.08
N SER A 6 0.58 7.15 -62.22
CA SER A 6 1.86 7.46 -61.55
C SER A 6 2.25 8.91 -61.77
N LEU A 7 2.96 9.53 -60.82
CA LEU A 7 4.03 10.54 -60.99
C LEU A 7 4.61 10.83 -59.57
N LEU A 8 5.75 10.22 -59.22
CA LEU A 8 7.10 10.80 -59.28
C LEU A 8 7.60 11.31 -57.90
N CYS A 9 8.03 10.38 -57.03
CA CYS A 9 9.02 10.70 -55.99
C CYS A 9 10.39 10.22 -56.49
N LEU A 10 11.28 11.18 -56.74
CA LEU A 10 12.59 11.00 -57.35
C LEU A 10 13.42 9.94 -56.62
N ARG A 11 13.78 8.88 -57.36
CA ARG A 11 14.99 8.09 -57.14
C ARG A 11 16.19 8.96 -57.50
N LEU A 12 17.01 9.34 -56.52
CA LEU A 12 18.41 9.67 -56.77
C LEU A 12 19.28 8.50 -56.27
N PRO A 13 20.31 8.09 -57.03
CA PRO A 13 21.12 6.93 -56.69
C PRO A 13 22.12 7.26 -55.58
N CYS A 14 22.21 6.42 -54.56
CA CYS A 14 23.40 6.34 -53.71
C CYS A 14 24.56 5.86 -54.56
N SER A 15 25.42 6.78 -55.02
CA SER A 15 26.71 6.41 -55.58
C SER A 15 27.63 5.98 -54.44
N SER A 16 27.95 4.70 -54.39
CA SER A 16 29.03 4.17 -53.57
C SER A 16 30.37 4.66 -54.11
N SER A 17 31.12 5.43 -53.33
CA SER A 17 32.57 5.56 -53.50
C SER A 17 33.28 5.37 -52.17
N SER A 18 34.12 4.36 -52.15
CA SER A 18 35.02 3.91 -51.09
C SER A 18 36.12 4.91 -50.71
N SER A 19 36.63 4.70 -49.50
CA SER A 19 37.94 5.07 -48.92
C SER A 19 38.22 6.54 -48.55
N LEU A 20 38.34 6.80 -47.24
CA LEU A 20 39.40 7.61 -46.60
C LEU A 20 39.27 7.63 -45.05
N GLY A 21 40.33 7.17 -44.36
CA GLY A 21 40.89 7.75 -43.12
C GLY A 21 40.13 7.68 -41.78
N PRO A 22 40.80 7.33 -40.65
CA PRO A 22 40.23 7.46 -39.32
C PRO A 22 40.43 8.89 -38.80
N GLY A 23 39.33 9.58 -38.52
CA GLY A 23 39.33 10.83 -37.76
C GLY A 23 39.00 12.05 -38.58
N GLU A 24 37.72 12.39 -38.65
CA GLU A 24 37.16 13.74 -38.61
C GLU A 24 35.64 13.64 -38.69
N ARG A 25 34.95 14.06 -37.62
CA ARG A 25 33.47 14.13 -37.58
C ARG A 25 33.03 15.38 -38.34
N ALA A 26 32.99 15.27 -39.67
CA ALA A 26 32.36 16.25 -40.54
C ALA A 26 30.84 16.08 -40.45
N TRP A 27 30.20 17.07 -39.83
CA TRP A 27 28.74 17.21 -39.79
C TRP A 27 28.26 17.73 -41.15
N THR A 28 28.08 16.83 -42.11
CA THR A 28 27.45 17.14 -43.41
C THR A 28 26.21 16.27 -43.61
N GLY A 29 25.06 16.88 -43.35
CA GLY A 29 23.86 16.81 -44.20
C GLY A 29 23.32 15.42 -44.55
N CYS A 30 22.66 14.78 -43.60
CA CYS A 30 21.42 14.02 -43.81
C CYS A 30 20.77 13.85 -42.44
N SER A 31 19.64 14.53 -42.22
CA SER A 31 18.81 14.22 -41.05
C SER A 31 18.45 12.73 -41.16
N PRO A 32 18.69 11.90 -40.12
CA PRO A 32 18.19 10.53 -40.14
C PRO A 32 16.69 10.60 -40.39
N VAL A 33 16.15 9.70 -41.22
CA VAL A 33 14.71 9.55 -41.35
C VAL A 33 14.20 9.13 -39.98
N ILE A 34 13.79 10.11 -39.17
CA ILE A 34 13.22 9.84 -37.86
C ILE A 34 11.84 9.25 -38.14
N GLU A 35 11.66 8.01 -37.72
CA GLU A 35 10.41 7.28 -37.82
C GLU A 35 9.30 8.01 -37.03
N HIS A 36 8.09 8.03 -37.57
CA HIS A 36 6.96 8.75 -36.98
C HIS A 36 6.66 8.28 -35.56
N GLU A 37 6.85 6.99 -35.27
CA GLU A 37 6.69 6.37 -33.96
C GLU A 37 7.59 7.04 -32.91
N ARG A 38 8.81 7.40 -33.31
CA ARG A 38 9.78 8.03 -32.41
C ARG A 38 9.44 9.48 -32.11
N ILE A 39 8.88 10.20 -33.10
CA ILE A 39 8.36 11.56 -32.92
C ILE A 39 7.09 11.55 -32.06
N GLN A 40 6.20 10.57 -32.25
CA GLN A 40 4.99 10.40 -31.44
C GLN A 40 5.34 10.06 -29.98
N ALA A 41 6.29 9.17 -29.74
CA ALA A 41 6.79 8.86 -28.40
C ALA A 41 7.42 10.09 -27.73
N ALA A 42 8.19 10.88 -28.47
CA ALA A 42 8.76 12.13 -27.96
C ALA A 42 7.67 13.17 -27.62
N LEU A 43 6.61 13.25 -28.42
CA LEU A 43 5.47 14.13 -28.16
C LEU A 43 4.67 13.69 -26.93
N SER A 44 4.47 12.38 -26.73
CA SER A 44 3.81 11.84 -25.53
C SER A 44 4.62 12.13 -24.27
N ALA A 45 5.93 11.83 -24.29
CA ALA A 45 6.82 12.10 -23.16
C ALA A 45 6.78 13.59 -22.76
N ARG A 46 6.75 14.49 -23.76
CA ARG A 46 6.62 15.94 -23.53
C ARG A 46 5.28 16.33 -22.87
N LEU A 47 4.18 15.66 -23.23
CA LEU A 47 2.87 15.89 -22.62
C LEU A 47 2.80 15.36 -21.18
N ASP A 48 3.53 14.30 -20.87
CA ASP A 48 3.64 13.71 -19.53
C ASP A 48 4.72 14.38 -18.65
N GLY A 49 5.48 15.34 -19.21
CA GLY A 49 6.55 16.07 -18.52
C GLY A 49 7.88 15.31 -18.41
N GLU A 50 8.03 14.21 -19.15
CA GLU A 50 9.24 13.38 -19.20
C GLU A 50 10.17 13.82 -20.34
N SER A 51 11.47 13.52 -20.22
CA SER A 51 12.46 13.84 -21.25
C SER A 51 12.49 12.77 -22.35
N SER A 52 12.29 13.19 -23.61
CA SER A 52 12.21 12.30 -24.77
C SER A 52 13.56 11.89 -25.37
N GLY A 53 14.66 12.51 -24.91
CA GLY A 53 16.01 12.31 -25.44
C GLY A 53 16.23 12.83 -26.87
N ILE A 54 15.20 13.42 -27.50
CA ILE A 54 15.27 14.08 -28.81
C ILE A 54 15.16 15.59 -28.61
N PRO A 55 16.02 16.39 -29.23
CA PRO A 55 15.91 17.85 -29.19
C PRO A 55 14.53 18.33 -29.68
N ASP A 56 13.89 19.21 -28.90
CA ASP A 56 12.53 19.69 -29.16
C ASP A 56 12.39 20.44 -30.48
N ASP A 57 13.45 21.09 -30.95
CA ASP A 57 13.53 21.79 -32.23
C ASP A 57 13.36 20.84 -33.44
N ILE A 58 13.88 19.62 -33.33
CA ILE A 58 13.75 18.58 -34.35
C ILE A 58 12.31 18.03 -34.37
N VAL A 59 11.72 17.83 -33.19
CA VAL A 59 10.33 17.36 -33.05
C VAL A 59 9.36 18.39 -33.63
N ASP A 60 9.53 19.66 -33.30
CA ASP A 60 8.67 20.74 -33.78
C ASP A 60 8.81 20.94 -35.30
N ALA A 61 10.01 20.82 -35.86
CA ALA A 61 10.24 20.87 -37.31
C ALA A 61 9.57 19.71 -38.06
N HIS A 62 9.61 18.50 -37.50
CA HIS A 62 8.95 17.33 -38.10
C HIS A 62 7.42 17.44 -38.03
N VAL A 63 6.88 17.85 -36.88
CA VAL A 63 5.43 18.06 -36.71
C VAL A 63 4.91 19.18 -37.62
N ALA A 64 5.70 20.22 -37.90
CA ALA A 64 5.29 21.27 -38.83
C ALA A 64 5.13 20.78 -40.27
N ASN A 65 5.86 19.74 -40.67
CA ASN A 65 5.93 19.29 -42.06
C ASN A 65 5.24 17.94 -42.32
N CYS A 66 4.82 17.20 -41.29
CA CYS A 66 4.17 15.89 -41.41
C CYS A 66 2.69 15.91 -40.96
N PRO A 67 1.71 15.63 -41.85
CA PRO A 67 0.29 15.64 -41.49
C PRO A 67 -0.09 14.55 -40.49
N GLU A 68 0.56 13.39 -40.52
CA GLU A 68 0.27 12.28 -39.60
C GLU A 68 0.59 12.63 -38.14
N CYS A 69 1.73 13.29 -37.91
CA CYS A 69 2.12 13.75 -36.58
C CYS A 69 1.29 14.93 -36.08
N GLN A 70 0.74 15.77 -36.98
CA GLN A 70 -0.21 16.83 -36.62
C GLN A 70 -1.52 16.24 -36.12
N ASP A 71 -2.05 15.24 -36.83
CA ASP A 71 -3.27 14.55 -36.44
C ASP A 71 -3.10 13.81 -35.10
N TYR A 72 -1.93 13.18 -34.89
CA TYR A 72 -1.61 12.56 -33.60
C TYR A 72 -1.59 13.59 -32.46
N LYS A 73 -0.91 14.74 -32.64
CA LYS A 73 -0.89 15.84 -31.65
C LYS A 73 -2.30 16.31 -31.30
N ALA A 74 -3.15 16.53 -32.30
CA ALA A 74 -4.52 16.97 -32.10
C ALA A 74 -5.34 15.94 -31.28
N ARG A 75 -5.17 14.64 -31.56
CA ARG A 75 -5.84 13.57 -30.80
C ARG A 75 -5.42 13.54 -29.34
N VAL A 76 -4.12 13.58 -29.05
CA VAL A 76 -3.61 13.48 -27.66
C VAL A 76 -4.01 14.72 -26.83
N VAL A 77 -3.94 15.92 -27.41
CA VAL A 77 -4.42 17.15 -26.74
C VAL A 77 -5.92 17.06 -26.45
N SER A 78 -6.74 16.61 -27.40
CA SER A 78 -8.18 16.48 -27.18
C SER A 78 -8.54 15.44 -26.10
N LEU A 79 -7.72 14.40 -25.92
CA LEU A 79 -7.92 13.40 -24.88
C LEU A 79 -7.51 13.95 -23.50
N SER A 80 -6.39 14.67 -23.43
CA SER A 80 -5.94 15.37 -22.22
C SER A 80 -6.97 16.41 -21.75
N ASP A 81 -7.58 17.17 -22.68
CA ASP A 81 -8.66 18.11 -22.37
C ASP A 81 -9.91 17.42 -21.82
N LYS A 82 -10.26 16.24 -22.34
CA LYS A 82 -11.41 15.46 -21.84
C LYS A 82 -11.16 14.85 -20.46
N LEU A 83 -9.93 14.41 -20.19
CA LEU A 83 -9.54 13.88 -18.88
C LEU A 83 -9.38 15.00 -17.84
N SER A 84 -8.84 16.15 -18.24
CA SER A 84 -8.71 17.33 -17.38
C SER A 84 -10.05 17.98 -17.04
N PHE A 85 -11.13 17.64 -17.74
CA PHE A 85 -12.49 18.08 -17.40
C PHE A 85 -13.15 17.23 -16.30
N ILE A 86 -12.62 16.02 -16.04
CA ILE A 86 -13.04 15.15 -14.92
C ILE A 86 -12.34 15.58 -13.62
N GLU A 87 -11.16 16.20 -13.75
CA GLU A 87 -10.49 16.97 -12.70
C GLU A 87 -11.10 18.40 -12.68
N PRO A 88 -11.39 19.04 -11.53
CA PRO A 88 -11.87 20.42 -11.55
C PRO A 88 -10.75 21.35 -12.06
N GLN A 89 -10.94 21.88 -13.27
CA GLN A 89 -10.03 22.83 -13.92
C GLN A 89 -9.86 24.11 -13.10
N SER A 90 -8.79 24.22 -12.31
CA SER A 90 -8.27 25.51 -11.87
C SER A 90 -7.28 26.02 -12.91
N THR A 91 -7.73 26.96 -13.71
CA THR A 91 -6.98 27.77 -14.67
C THR A 91 -5.62 28.24 -14.13
N GLY A 92 -4.59 28.10 -14.96
CA GLY A 92 -3.25 28.61 -14.69
C GLY A 92 -3.24 30.10 -14.36
N MET A 93 -2.89 30.40 -13.12
CA MET A 93 -2.44 31.71 -12.67
C MET A 93 -1.32 31.44 -11.66
N ALA A 94 -0.18 32.09 -11.82
CA ALA A 94 0.94 31.99 -10.89
C ALA A 94 0.43 32.11 -9.44
N PRO A 95 0.78 31.18 -8.53
CA PRO A 95 0.12 31.11 -7.23
C PRO A 95 0.41 32.39 -6.45
N PRO A 96 -0.63 33.17 -6.06
CA PRO A 96 -0.44 34.22 -5.07
C PRO A 96 -0.06 33.53 -3.75
N GLN A 97 1.03 33.98 -3.12
CA GLN A 97 1.74 33.27 -2.03
C GLN A 97 0.93 33.00 -0.75
N ASN A 98 -0.36 33.37 -0.70
CA ASN A 98 -1.22 33.26 0.48
C ASN A 98 -2.39 32.27 0.31
N PHE A 99 -2.56 31.66 -0.87
CA PHE A 99 -3.57 30.62 -1.09
C PHE A 99 -3.04 29.22 -0.82
N SER A 100 -1.72 28.99 -0.83
CA SER A 100 -1.16 27.69 -0.43
C SER A 100 -1.53 27.36 1.02
N ASP A 101 -1.42 28.31 1.94
CA ASP A 101 -1.78 28.09 3.35
C ASP A 101 -3.29 27.98 3.56
N THR A 102 -4.10 28.69 2.76
CA THR A 102 -5.57 28.65 2.86
C THR A 102 -6.15 27.40 2.20
N ILE A 103 -5.56 26.93 1.10
CA ILE A 103 -5.89 25.66 0.43
C ILE A 103 -5.38 24.49 1.29
N LEU A 104 -4.17 24.56 1.86
CA LEU A 104 -3.68 23.55 2.80
C LEU A 104 -4.56 23.52 4.06
N ALA A 105 -4.96 24.66 4.62
CA ALA A 105 -5.88 24.68 5.77
C ALA A 105 -7.30 24.20 5.40
N GLY A 106 -7.79 24.52 4.20
CA GLY A 106 -9.09 24.09 3.69
C GLY A 106 -9.14 22.59 3.40
N VAL A 107 -8.13 22.06 2.72
CA VAL A 107 -8.01 20.64 2.36
C VAL A 107 -7.67 19.80 3.58
N GLU A 108 -6.79 20.27 4.48
CA GLU A 108 -6.50 19.60 5.74
C GLU A 108 -7.76 19.52 6.62
N SER A 109 -8.63 20.55 6.64
CA SER A 109 -9.85 20.53 7.45
C SER A 109 -10.96 19.63 6.89
N GLU A 110 -11.16 19.57 5.57
CA GLU A 110 -12.14 18.66 4.95
C GLU A 110 -11.63 17.21 4.89
N TRP A 111 -10.35 16.98 4.62
CA TRP A 111 -9.74 15.65 4.65
C TRP A 111 -9.67 15.15 6.09
N ARG A 112 -9.33 16.00 7.08
CA ARG A 112 -9.44 15.65 8.50
C ARG A 112 -10.87 15.42 8.93
N ARG A 113 -11.91 16.11 8.43
CA ARG A 113 -13.32 15.83 8.79
C ARG A 113 -13.90 14.57 8.14
N ARG A 114 -13.62 14.30 6.87
CA ARG A 114 -14.12 13.08 6.18
C ARG A 114 -13.28 11.84 6.48
N THR A 115 -12.05 12.02 6.94
CA THR A 115 -11.13 10.94 7.34
C THR A 115 -11.03 10.78 8.87
N SER A 116 -11.51 11.74 9.67
CA SER A 116 -11.50 11.76 11.15
C SER A 116 -12.07 10.48 11.79
N PRO A 117 -13.32 10.06 11.52
CA PRO A 117 -13.85 8.88 12.19
C PRO A 117 -13.17 7.59 11.69
N ARG A 118 -12.62 7.59 10.47
CA ARG A 118 -11.99 6.41 9.84
C ARG A 118 -10.59 6.17 10.37
N LEU A 119 -9.76 7.22 10.39
CA LEU A 119 -8.45 7.20 11.03
C LEU A 119 -8.58 7.03 12.54
N ALA A 120 -9.59 7.63 13.18
CA ALA A 120 -9.85 7.44 14.61
C ALA A 120 -10.28 6.01 14.95
N TRP A 121 -11.06 5.34 14.09
CA TRP A 121 -11.44 3.94 14.31
C TRP A 121 -10.25 2.99 14.10
N LEU A 122 -9.44 3.22 13.07
CA LEU A 122 -8.21 2.47 12.81
C LEU A 122 -7.15 2.70 13.90
N ALA A 123 -6.99 3.95 14.36
CA ALA A 123 -6.14 4.29 15.49
C ALA A 123 -6.69 3.70 16.79
N GLY A 124 -8.01 3.70 16.99
CA GLY A 124 -8.68 3.10 18.14
C GLY A 124 -8.38 1.61 18.26
N GLY A 125 -8.55 0.85 17.17
CA GLY A 125 -8.20 -0.57 17.14
C GLY A 125 -6.71 -0.83 17.46
N ARG A 126 -5.81 0.02 16.94
CA ARG A 126 -4.38 -0.06 17.26
C ARG A 126 -4.08 0.21 18.74
N ILE A 127 -4.69 1.26 19.29
CA ILE A 127 -4.54 1.62 20.71
C ILE A 127 -5.05 0.48 21.58
N THR A 128 -6.22 -0.09 21.28
CA THR A 128 -6.77 -1.21 22.05
C THR A 128 -5.85 -2.43 22.02
N VAL A 129 -5.33 -2.82 20.85
CA VAL A 129 -4.39 -3.95 20.74
C VAL A 129 -3.05 -3.66 21.43
N ALA A 130 -2.54 -2.43 21.34
CA ALA A 130 -1.32 -2.03 22.02
C ALA A 130 -1.47 -2.04 23.56
N VAL A 131 -2.59 -1.53 24.08
CA VAL A 131 -2.91 -1.59 25.51
C VAL A 131 -2.99 -3.04 25.99
N LEU A 132 -3.62 -3.91 25.19
CA LEU A 132 -3.72 -5.33 25.51
C LEU A 132 -2.35 -6.03 25.51
N ALA A 133 -1.48 -5.69 24.56
CA ALA A 133 -0.10 -6.18 24.53
C ALA A 133 0.66 -5.80 25.81
N VAL A 134 0.54 -4.54 26.26
CA VAL A 134 1.15 -4.05 27.50
C VAL A 134 0.57 -4.76 28.73
N ALA A 135 -0.75 -4.99 28.76
CA ALA A 135 -1.39 -5.72 29.85
C ALA A 135 -0.89 -7.17 29.95
N TYR A 136 -0.79 -7.89 28.82
CA TYR A 136 -0.21 -9.25 28.81
C TYR A 136 1.25 -9.27 29.18
N LEU A 137 2.03 -8.28 28.74
CA LEU A 137 3.43 -8.15 29.11
C LEU A 137 3.58 -7.95 30.62
N GLY A 138 2.80 -7.03 31.20
CA GLY A 138 2.76 -6.82 32.65
C GLY A 138 2.37 -8.08 33.41
N TRP A 139 1.35 -8.81 32.94
CA TRP A 139 0.95 -10.07 33.55
C TRP A 139 2.04 -11.14 33.47
N ALA A 140 2.69 -11.30 32.31
CA ALA A 140 3.80 -12.24 32.14
C ALA A 140 4.96 -11.91 33.11
N LEU A 141 5.28 -10.63 33.29
CA LEU A 141 6.30 -10.18 34.24
C LEU A 141 5.92 -10.47 35.69
N VAL A 142 4.66 -10.27 36.08
CA VAL A 142 4.18 -10.61 37.43
C VAL A 142 4.27 -12.11 37.69
N LEU A 143 3.93 -12.95 36.71
CA LEU A 143 4.08 -14.41 36.82
C LEU A 143 5.55 -14.83 36.96
N LEU A 144 6.44 -14.19 36.21
CA LEU A 144 7.87 -14.47 36.28
C LEU A 144 8.48 -14.01 37.61
N ALA A 145 8.12 -12.82 38.08
CA ALA A 145 8.55 -12.31 39.38
C ALA A 145 8.05 -13.19 40.53
N GLY A 146 6.78 -13.64 40.46
CA GLY A 146 6.24 -14.58 41.44
C GLY A 146 6.97 -15.92 41.42
N ALA A 147 7.33 -16.45 40.25
CA ALA A 147 8.11 -17.68 40.13
C ALA A 147 9.51 -17.53 40.73
N ASP A 148 10.16 -16.39 40.49
CA ASP A 148 11.47 -16.03 41.04
C ASP A 148 11.44 -15.84 42.57
N ASP A 149 10.40 -15.21 43.11
CA ASP A 149 10.23 -15.02 44.55
C ASP A 149 10.02 -16.37 45.26
N ILE A 150 9.23 -17.28 44.67
CA ILE A 150 9.07 -18.65 45.16
C ILE A 150 10.40 -19.39 45.16
N ALA A 151 11.19 -19.25 44.09
CA ALA A 151 12.50 -19.89 43.97
C ALA A 151 13.54 -19.34 44.99
N ARG A 152 13.45 -18.06 45.36
CA ARG A 152 14.33 -17.45 46.38
C ARG A 152 13.89 -17.73 47.81
N ALA A 153 12.59 -17.90 48.05
CA ALA A 153 12.04 -18.06 49.39
C ALA A 153 12.28 -19.45 49.98
N GLN A 154 12.48 -20.50 49.17
CA GLN A 154 12.45 -21.87 49.67
C GLN A 154 13.30 -22.83 48.80
N ASP A 155 14.29 -23.49 49.40
CA ASP A 155 15.16 -24.50 48.73
C ASP A 155 14.42 -25.81 48.35
N TRP A 156 13.17 -26.00 48.82
CA TRP A 156 12.39 -27.25 48.71
C TRP A 156 11.18 -27.14 47.78
N VAL A 157 11.10 -26.10 46.93
CA VAL A 157 9.98 -25.95 45.99
C VAL A 157 9.99 -27.10 45.00
N ASP A 158 8.83 -27.70 44.79
CA ASP A 158 8.62 -28.71 43.74
C ASP A 158 9.08 -28.12 42.39
N PRO A 159 10.13 -28.68 41.76
CA PRO A 159 10.68 -28.17 40.50
C PRO A 159 9.64 -28.10 39.38
N GLN A 160 8.57 -28.88 39.51
CA GLN A 160 7.48 -28.98 38.55
C GLN A 160 6.57 -27.74 38.57
N LEU A 161 6.25 -27.19 39.75
CA LEU A 161 5.45 -25.96 39.87
C LEU A 161 6.19 -24.76 39.27
N PHE A 162 7.49 -24.65 39.52
CA PHE A 162 8.33 -23.61 38.92
C PHE A 162 8.31 -23.67 37.38
N ARG A 163 8.50 -24.86 36.79
CA ARG A 163 8.46 -25.04 35.33
C ARG A 163 7.12 -24.65 34.72
N LEU A 164 6.01 -25.09 35.32
CA LEU A 164 4.65 -24.72 34.87
C LEU A 164 4.43 -23.19 34.90
N SER A 165 4.98 -22.52 35.91
CA SER A 165 4.90 -21.06 36.05
C SER A 165 5.65 -20.35 34.92
N VAL A 166 6.86 -20.81 34.62
CA VAL A 166 7.69 -20.27 33.53
C VAL A 166 7.06 -20.53 32.15
N GLU A 167 6.50 -21.73 31.92
CA GLU A 167 5.79 -22.06 30.68
C GLU A 167 4.55 -21.16 30.49
N ALA A 168 3.77 -20.96 31.57
CA ALA A 168 2.61 -20.08 31.57
C ALA A 168 2.97 -18.59 31.34
N ALA A 169 4.12 -18.15 31.87
CA ALA A 169 4.67 -16.82 31.61
C ALA A 169 5.13 -16.68 30.15
N GLY A 170 5.83 -17.70 29.63
CA GLY A 170 6.29 -17.75 28.24
C GLY A 170 5.15 -17.64 27.23
N LEU A 171 4.03 -18.35 27.48
CA LEU A 171 2.84 -18.25 26.63
C LEU A 171 2.26 -16.82 26.61
N ARG A 172 2.14 -16.17 27.77
CA ARG A 172 1.64 -14.79 27.88
C ARG A 172 2.60 -13.79 27.23
N PHE A 173 3.89 -14.02 27.36
CA PHE A 173 4.91 -13.21 26.70
C PHE A 173 4.83 -13.33 25.17
N ALA A 174 4.66 -14.56 24.65
CA ALA A 174 4.46 -14.79 23.23
C ALA A 174 3.20 -14.08 22.69
N LEU A 175 2.10 -14.12 23.45
CA LEU A 175 0.88 -13.37 23.12
C LEU A 175 1.11 -11.87 23.14
N ALA A 176 1.82 -11.34 24.14
CA ALA A 176 2.16 -9.92 24.23
C ALA A 176 2.97 -9.46 23.02
N VAL A 177 4.01 -10.22 22.64
CA VAL A 177 4.85 -9.90 21.46
C VAL A 177 4.04 -9.99 20.18
N GLY A 178 3.21 -11.03 20.00
CA GLY A 178 2.36 -11.18 18.82
C GLY A 178 1.35 -10.04 18.68
N LEU A 179 0.74 -9.60 19.78
CA LEU A 179 -0.16 -8.44 19.82
C LEU A 179 0.59 -7.13 19.52
N ALA A 180 1.81 -6.95 20.06
CA ALA A 180 2.64 -5.78 19.76
C ALA A 180 3.02 -5.70 18.27
N LEU A 181 3.36 -6.84 17.66
CA LEU A 181 3.62 -6.91 16.22
C LEU A 181 2.36 -6.62 15.38
N CYS A 182 1.19 -7.10 15.82
CA CYS A 182 -0.08 -6.75 15.19
C CYS A 182 -0.41 -5.26 15.32
N ALA A 183 -0.08 -4.64 16.46
CA ALA A 183 -0.25 -3.19 16.66
C ALA A 183 0.66 -2.37 15.73
N TRP A 184 1.92 -2.79 15.56
CA TRP A 184 2.85 -2.16 14.62
C TRP A 184 2.40 -2.35 13.17
N LYS A 185 2.11 -3.60 12.78
CA LYS A 185 1.77 -3.96 11.41
C LYS A 185 0.43 -4.73 11.36
N PRO A 186 -0.71 -4.03 11.18
CA PRO A 186 -2.05 -4.64 11.23
C PRO A 186 -2.33 -5.62 10.08
N SER A 187 -1.51 -5.64 9.03
CA SER A 187 -1.61 -6.67 7.99
C SER A 187 -1.34 -8.09 8.51
N LEU A 188 -0.75 -8.22 9.71
CA LEU A 188 -0.47 -9.52 10.35
C LEU A 188 -1.67 -10.10 11.12
N ILE A 189 -2.69 -9.30 11.40
CA ILE A 189 -3.86 -9.69 12.20
C ILE A 189 -4.54 -10.97 11.68
N PRO A 190 -4.89 -11.14 10.38
CA PRO A 190 -5.61 -12.34 9.93
C PRO A 190 -4.84 -13.64 10.17
N GLY A 191 -3.51 -13.62 10.05
CA GLY A 191 -2.68 -14.80 10.30
C GLY A 191 -2.51 -15.08 11.80
N PHE A 192 -2.36 -14.03 12.60
CA PHE A 192 -2.12 -14.19 14.04
C PHE A 192 -3.37 -14.60 14.82
N VAL A 193 -4.57 -14.13 14.45
CA VAL A 193 -5.85 -14.42 15.16
C VAL A 193 -6.10 -15.93 15.36
N VAL A 194 -5.63 -16.77 14.42
CA VAL A 194 -5.82 -18.22 14.49
C VAL A 194 -5.17 -18.82 15.75
N VAL A 195 -4.01 -18.31 16.17
CA VAL A 195 -3.25 -18.86 17.31
C VAL A 195 -3.98 -18.68 18.65
N PRO A 196 -4.36 -17.47 19.10
CA PRO A 196 -5.10 -17.30 20.34
C PRO A 196 -6.53 -17.85 20.24
N ALA A 197 -7.13 -17.91 19.04
CA ALA A 197 -8.45 -18.50 18.85
C ALA A 197 -8.45 -20.02 19.10
N THR A 198 -7.49 -20.76 18.54
CA THR A 198 -7.38 -22.21 18.78
C THR A 198 -7.00 -22.49 20.22
N LEU A 199 -6.06 -21.73 20.78
CA LEU A 199 -5.71 -21.80 22.20
C LEU A 199 -6.94 -21.61 23.10
N THR A 200 -7.75 -20.58 22.83
CA THR A 200 -8.99 -20.33 23.58
C THR A 200 -9.97 -21.50 23.43
N ALA A 201 -10.14 -22.04 22.22
CA ALA A 201 -11.03 -23.18 21.98
C ALA A 201 -10.63 -24.42 22.79
N PHE A 202 -9.33 -24.73 22.86
CA PHE A 202 -8.81 -25.82 23.70
C PHE A 202 -9.01 -25.53 25.19
N LEU A 203 -8.70 -24.30 25.63
CA LEU A 203 -8.87 -23.90 27.03
C LEU A 203 -10.33 -24.01 27.47
N VAL A 204 -11.29 -23.58 26.63
CA VAL A 204 -12.72 -23.78 26.90
C VAL A 204 -13.03 -25.27 27.09
N GLY A 205 -12.49 -26.16 26.25
CA GLY A 205 -12.67 -27.60 26.39
C GLY A 205 -12.12 -28.15 27.70
N PHE A 206 -10.92 -27.71 28.12
CA PHE A 206 -10.37 -28.09 29.42
C PHE A 206 -11.19 -27.55 30.59
N THR A 207 -11.64 -26.30 30.52
CA THR A 207 -12.51 -25.72 31.55
C THR A 207 -13.83 -26.47 31.67
N VAL A 208 -14.43 -26.92 30.56
CA VAL A 208 -15.63 -27.77 30.61
C VAL A 208 -15.36 -29.08 31.35
N ARG A 209 -14.21 -29.71 31.12
CA ARG A 209 -13.78 -30.90 31.87
C ARG A 209 -13.62 -30.59 33.36
N ASP A 210 -12.97 -29.48 33.70
CA ASP A 210 -12.70 -29.11 35.10
C ASP A 210 -14.00 -28.78 35.85
N ILE A 211 -15.00 -28.22 35.16
CA ILE A 211 -16.37 -28.03 35.69
C ILE A 211 -17.01 -29.38 36.03
N VAL A 212 -16.87 -30.37 35.15
CA VAL A 212 -17.44 -31.73 35.38
C VAL A 212 -16.74 -32.42 36.56
N LEU A 213 -15.43 -32.19 36.73
CA LEU A 213 -14.65 -32.74 37.84
C LEU A 213 -14.81 -31.95 39.15
N GLY A 214 -15.37 -30.73 39.09
CA GLY A 214 -15.53 -29.85 40.25
C GLY A 214 -14.23 -29.20 40.72
N GLU A 215 -13.18 -29.19 39.90
CA GLU A 215 -11.84 -28.71 40.25
C GLU A 215 -11.58 -27.24 39.85
N ILE A 216 -12.63 -26.49 39.49
CA ILE A 216 -12.47 -25.16 38.89
C ILE A 216 -12.06 -24.08 39.90
N SER A 217 -11.00 -23.35 39.60
CA SER A 217 -10.60 -22.15 40.35
C SER A 217 -11.12 -20.85 39.70
N MET A 218 -11.32 -19.82 40.51
CA MET A 218 -11.64 -18.47 40.04
C MET A 218 -10.52 -17.90 39.16
N ALA A 219 -9.26 -18.27 39.44
CA ALA A 219 -8.11 -17.84 38.65
C ALA A 219 -8.14 -18.39 37.22
N ASP A 220 -8.65 -19.62 37.04
CA ASP A 220 -8.76 -20.27 35.73
C ASP A 220 -9.86 -19.59 34.89
N LEU A 221 -10.99 -19.29 35.52
CA LEU A 221 -12.09 -18.54 34.89
C LEU A 221 -11.65 -17.14 34.43
N LEU A 222 -10.91 -16.41 35.28
CA LEU A 222 -10.39 -15.09 34.92
C LEU A 222 -9.37 -15.16 33.78
N SER A 223 -8.49 -16.16 33.79
CA SER A 223 -7.52 -16.39 32.73
C SER A 223 -8.19 -16.72 31.39
N LEU A 224 -9.21 -17.57 31.43
CA LEU A 224 -10.03 -17.92 30.26
C LEU A 224 -10.79 -16.70 29.73
N ALA A 225 -11.45 -15.95 30.60
CA ALA A 225 -12.19 -14.75 30.21
C ALA A 225 -11.26 -13.72 29.56
N ALA A 226 -10.06 -13.51 30.11
CA ALA A 226 -9.08 -12.58 29.54
C ALA A 226 -8.66 -12.96 28.12
N ILE A 227 -8.37 -14.24 27.85
CA ILE A 227 -7.97 -14.67 26.51
C ILE A 227 -9.14 -14.67 25.52
N LEU A 228 -10.35 -14.98 25.99
CA LEU A 228 -11.56 -14.90 25.19
C LEU A 228 -11.87 -13.46 24.77
N VAL A 229 -11.80 -12.51 25.69
CA VAL A 229 -11.95 -11.07 25.39
C VAL A 229 -10.89 -10.62 24.39
N THR A 230 -9.66 -11.11 24.52
CA THR A 230 -8.57 -10.81 23.59
C THR A 230 -8.89 -11.26 22.18
N VAL A 231 -9.36 -12.50 22.00
CA VAL A 231 -9.79 -13.01 20.69
C VAL A 231 -10.94 -12.18 20.13
N LEU A 232 -11.94 -11.83 20.95
CA LEU A 232 -13.08 -11.01 20.50
C LEU A 232 -12.64 -9.61 20.02
N ILE A 233 -11.73 -8.96 20.74
CA ILE A 233 -11.15 -7.67 20.33
C ILE A 233 -10.39 -7.84 19.01
N LEU A 234 -9.61 -8.91 18.87
CA LEU A 234 -8.81 -9.15 17.66
C LEU A 234 -9.69 -9.45 16.43
N VAL A 235 -10.74 -10.25 16.60
CA VAL A 235 -11.72 -10.51 15.55
C VAL A 235 -12.52 -9.25 15.23
N GLY A 236 -12.95 -8.48 16.23
CA GLY A 236 -13.66 -7.23 16.02
C GLY A 236 -12.83 -6.19 15.26
N THR A 237 -11.54 -6.05 15.61
CA THR A 237 -10.62 -5.18 14.89
C THR A 237 -10.33 -5.68 13.47
N TRP A 238 -10.22 -6.99 13.27
CA TRP A 238 -10.09 -7.58 11.93
C TRP A 238 -11.32 -7.33 11.06
N VAL A 239 -12.53 -7.60 11.56
CA VAL A 239 -13.78 -7.37 10.82
C VAL A 239 -13.94 -5.89 10.47
N ALA A 240 -13.62 -4.99 11.41
CA ALA A 240 -13.65 -3.56 11.16
C ALA A 240 -12.66 -3.13 10.06
N HIS A 241 -11.51 -3.80 9.94
CA HIS A 241 -10.50 -3.52 8.92
C HIS A 241 -10.83 -4.17 7.56
N ALA A 242 -11.24 -5.44 7.56
CA ALA A 242 -11.50 -6.23 6.35
C ALA A 242 -12.85 -5.90 5.70
N GLY A 243 -13.88 -5.61 6.49
CA GLY A 243 -15.23 -5.28 5.99
C GLY A 243 -15.25 -4.05 5.08
N VAL A 244 -14.28 -3.13 5.25
CA VAL A 244 -14.16 -1.94 4.40
C VAL A 244 -13.56 -2.28 3.03
N GLN A 245 -12.52 -3.12 2.99
CA GLN A 245 -11.87 -3.54 1.75
C GLN A 245 -12.79 -4.41 0.90
N LEU A 246 -13.52 -5.34 1.54
CA LEU A 246 -14.49 -6.19 0.84
C LEU A 246 -15.60 -5.35 0.18
N ARG A 247 -16.07 -4.31 0.86
CA ARG A 247 -17.13 -3.43 0.36
C ARG A 247 -16.65 -2.53 -0.79
N GLN A 248 -15.38 -2.13 -0.79
CA GLN A 248 -14.76 -1.41 -1.90
C GLN A 248 -14.53 -2.31 -3.11
N ALA A 249 -14.03 -3.54 -2.91
CA ALA A 249 -13.87 -4.53 -3.97
C ALA A 249 -15.21 -4.91 -4.62
N TRP A 250 -16.27 -5.04 -3.80
CA TRP A 250 -17.64 -5.23 -4.30
C TRP A 250 -18.12 -4.04 -5.14
N ARG A 251 -17.82 -2.81 -4.71
CA ARG A 251 -18.19 -1.61 -5.48
C ARG A 251 -17.47 -1.50 -6.82
N SER A 252 -16.19 -1.86 -6.87
CA SER A 252 -15.42 -1.89 -8.13
C SER A 252 -15.91 -2.98 -9.08
N LEU A 253 -16.36 -4.12 -8.55
CA LEU A 253 -16.97 -5.18 -9.36
C LEU A 253 -18.40 -4.82 -9.83
N SER A 254 -19.13 -4.00 -9.06
CA SER A 254 -20.46 -3.51 -9.43
C SER A 254 -20.45 -2.27 -10.32
N ALA A 255 -19.27 -1.67 -10.58
CA ALA A 255 -19.14 -0.56 -11.50
C ALA A 255 -19.25 -1.11 -12.93
N ASN A 256 -20.47 -1.11 -13.46
CA ASN A 256 -20.76 -1.52 -14.82
C ASN A 256 -20.10 -0.52 -15.78
N PRO A 257 -19.20 -0.94 -16.69
CA PRO A 257 -18.69 -0.05 -17.73
C PRO A 257 -19.83 0.21 -18.72
N SER A 258 -20.35 1.44 -18.71
CA SER A 258 -21.29 1.95 -19.73
C SER A 258 -20.53 2.65 -20.85
#